data_AF-A0A821IF54-F1
#
_entry.id   AF-A0A821IF54-F1
#
_cell.length_a   1.000
_cell.length_b   1.000
_cell.length_c   1.000
_cell.angle_alpha   90.00
_cell.angle_beta   90.00
_cell.angle_gamma   90.00
#
_symmetry.space_group_name_H-M   'P 1'
#
loop_
_entity.id
_entity.type
_entity.pdbx_description
1 polymer ?
#
loop_
_entity_poly.entity_id
_entity_poly.type
_entity_poly.pdbx_seq_one_letter_code
_entity_poly.pdbx_strand_id
1 'polypeptide(L)' 'MLGYEGYIYTLEQKNDVKLIFRCQNRDCKGRCHTNTNSAMDVIVSTPTEHCHASKPDLVPALKLKNKIKP' A
#
# COMPACT_ATOMS: atom_id res chain seq x y z
N MET A 1 -0.62 -5.57 3.96
CA MET A 1 0.28 -4.82 3.07
C MET A 1 -0.48 -4.57 1.77
N LEU A 2 -0.35 -3.37 1.20
CA LEU A 2 -1.01 -2.96 -0.03
C LEU A 2 0.06 -2.79 -1.12
N GLY A 3 -0.15 -3.39 -2.29
CA GLY A 3 0.74 -3.22 -3.43
C GLY A 3 0.04 -2.46 -4.54
N TYR A 4 0.62 -1.34 -4.99
CA TYR A 4 0.02 -0.48 -6.01
C TYR A 4 1.10 0.25 -6.81
N GLU A 5 0.97 0.25 -8.14
CA GLU A 5 1.93 0.87 -9.08
C GLU A 5 3.40 0.50 -8.83
N GLY A 6 3.65 -0.74 -8.41
CA GLY A 6 4.98 -1.23 -8.10
C GLY A 6 5.57 -0.70 -6.79
N TYR A 7 4.78 -0.01 -5.97
CA TYR A 7 5.13 0.36 -4.61
C TYR A 7 4.42 -0.54 -3.61
N ILE A 8 5.05 -0.70 -2.45
CA ILE A 8 4.53 -1.48 -1.33
C ILE A 8 4.24 -0.50 -0.21
N TYR A 9 3.04 -0.61 0.35
CA TYR A 9 2.59 0.20 1.44
C TYR A 9 2.19 -0.66 2.64
N THR A 10 2.47 -0.12 3.82
CA THR A 10 2.08 -0.65 5.13
C THR A 10 0.97 0.22 5.70
N LEU A 11 0.01 -0.39 6.39
CA LEU A 11 -1.06 0.34 7.06
C LEU A 11 -0.44 1.20 8.16
N GLU A 12 -0.61 2.52 8.05
CA GLU A 12 -0.16 3.49 9.04
C GLU A 12 -1.29 3.85 10.00
N GLN A 13 -2.50 4.06 9.47
CA GLN A 13 -3.67 4.45 10.26
C GLN A 13 -4.96 3.86 9.69
N LYS A 14 -5.90 3.51 10.57
CA LYS A 14 -7.25 3.04 10.22
C LYS A 14 -8.28 3.78 11.05
N ASN A 15 -9.25 4.37 10.37
CA ASN A 15 -10.44 4.97 10.97
C ASN A 15 -11.69 4.32 10.35
N ASP A 16 -12.88 4.60 10.87
CA ASP A 16 -14.15 4.01 10.38
C ASP A 16 -14.44 4.31 8.90
N VAL A 17 -13.86 5.38 8.34
CA VAL A 17 -14.13 5.87 6.98
C VAL A 17 -12.96 5.66 6.01
N LYS A 18 -11.72 5.54 6.52
CA LYS A 18 -10.53 5.48 5.66
C LYS A 18 -9.40 4.68 6.27
N LEU A 19 -8.61 4.09 5.38
CA LEU A 19 -7.33 3.46 5.67
C LEU A 19 -6.23 4.32 5.04
N ILE A 20 -5.22 4.65 5.83
CA ILE A 20 -4.03 5.38 5.38
C ILE A 20 -2.88 4.38 5.35
N PHE A 21 -2.28 4.26 4.17
CA PHE A 21 -1.11 3.44 3.95
C PHE A 21 0.08 4.32 3.63
N ARG A 22 1.22 3.99 4.23
CA ARG A 22 2.50 4.65 3.96
C ARG A 22 3.43 3.68 3.24
N CYS A 23 4.28 4.21 2.37
CA CYS A 23 5.32 3.45 1.70
C CYS A 23 6.13 2.64 2.72
N GLN A 24 6.44 1.39 2.38
CA GLN A 24 7.21 0.49 3.22
C GLN A 24 8.62 1.03 3.49
N ASN A 25 9.20 1.78 2.53
CA ASN A 25 10.44 2.50 2.74
C ASN A 25 10.18 3.68 3.69
N ARG A 26 10.72 3.62 4.92
CA ARG A 26 10.44 4.62 5.96
C ARG A 26 11.01 6.00 5.65
N ASP A 27 12.08 6.07 4.87
CA ASP A 27 12.63 7.33 4.37
C ASP A 27 11.75 7.97 3.28
N CYS A 28 10.85 7.17 2.68
CA CYS A 28 9.87 7.65 1.74
C CYS A 28 8.62 8.21 2.44
N LYS A 29 8.16 9.37 1.97
CA LYS A 29 6.94 10.03 2.44
C LYS A 29 5.69 9.65 1.63
N GLY A 30 5.84 8.76 0.65
CA GLY A 30 4.77 8.21 -0.18
C GLY A 30 3.61 7.67 0.66
N ARG A 31 2.40 8.17 0.45
CA ARG A 31 1.17 7.73 1.12
C ARG A 31 0.05 7.52 0.13
N CYS A 32 -0.85 6.58 0.43
CA CYS A 32 -2.09 6.40 -0.30
C CYS A 32 -3.26 6.14 0.66
N HIS A 33 -4.47 6.41 0.18
CA HIS A 33 -5.69 6.26 0.95
C HIS A 33 -6.63 5.27 0.29
N THR A 34 -7.28 4.43 1.09
CA THR A 34 -8.40 3.60 0.64
C THR A 34 -9.61 3.83 1.56
N ASN A 35 -10.82 3.54 1.05
CA ASN A 35 -12.03 3.57 1.87
C ASN A 35 -12.19 2.23 2.59
N THR A 36 -12.65 2.25 3.84
CA THR A 36 -12.97 1.07 4.64
C THR A 36 -14.18 0.29 4.11
N ASN A 37 -15.11 0.96 3.41
CA ASN A 37 -16.31 0.35 2.84
C ASN A 37 -16.11 -0.26 1.45
N SER A 38 -14.98 0.02 0.81
CA SER A 38 -14.61 -0.64 -0.44
C SER A 38 -13.76 -1.86 -0.10
N ALA A 39 -13.96 -2.96 -0.83
CA ALA A 39 -12.99 -4.05 -0.85
C ALA A 39 -11.58 -3.43 -0.96
N MET A 40 -10.62 -3.94 -0.17
CA MET A 40 -9.33 -3.33 0.19
C MET A 40 -8.43 -2.83 -0.95
N ASP A 41 -8.87 -2.90 -2.20
CA ASP A 41 -8.15 -2.62 -3.43
C ASP A 41 -8.56 -1.30 -4.13
N VAL A 42 -9.56 -0.56 -3.63
CA VAL A 42 -9.93 0.75 -4.22
C VAL A 42 -9.11 1.87 -3.58
N ILE A 43 -8.09 2.33 -4.29
CA ILE A 43 -7.37 3.55 -3.95
C ILE A 43 -8.28 4.75 -4.27
N VAL A 44 -8.59 5.55 -3.25
CA VAL A 44 -9.49 6.71 -3.36
C VAL A 44 -8.73 8.03 -3.55
N SER A 45 -7.40 8.00 -3.56
CA SER A 45 -6.56 9.18 -3.80
C SER A 45 -5.26 8.76 -4.46
N THR A 46 -4.82 9.54 -5.46
CA THR A 46 -3.51 9.34 -6.09
C THR A 46 -2.43 9.32 -5.02
N PRO A 47 -1.48 8.36 -5.07
CA PRO A 47 -0.39 8.32 -4.11
C PRO A 47 0.45 9.60 -4.19
N THR A 48 1.00 10.05 -3.06
CA THR A 48 1.97 11.14 -3.08
C THR A 48 3.26 10.69 -3.75
N GLU A 49 4.05 11.65 -4.26
CA GLU A 49 5.33 11.36 -4.90
C GLU A 49 6.27 10.52 -4.01
N HIS A 50 6.96 9.60 -4.64
CA HIS A 50 7.98 8.75 -4.01
C HIS A 50 9.37 9.29 -4.35
N CYS A 51 10.28 9.25 -3.38
CA CYS A 51 11.68 9.64 -3.58
C CYS A 51 12.55 8.51 -4.15
N HIS A 52 11.93 7.44 -4.65
CA HIS A 52 12.62 6.27 -5.19
C HIS A 52 11.79 5.64 -6.31
N ALA A 53 12.46 4.89 -7.19
CA ALA A 53 11.79 4.16 -8.25
C ALA A 53 10.83 3.10 -7.70
N SER A 54 9.79 2.79 -8.49
CA SER A 54 8.90 1.65 -8.26
C SER A 54 9.65 0.34 -8.47
N LYS A 55 9.21 -0.71 -7.77
CA LYS A 55 9.78 -2.06 -7.84
C LYS A 55 8.64 -3.07 -8.09
N PRO A 56 8.08 -3.11 -9.31
CA PRO A 56 6.90 -3.91 -9.63
C PRO A 56 7.09 -5.41 -9.35
N ASP A 57 8.29 -5.96 -9.54
CA ASP A 57 8.60 -7.38 -9.28
C ASP A 57 8.39 -7.80 -7.82
N LEU A 58 8.50 -6.87 -6.88
CA LEU A 58 8.35 -7.16 -5.45
C LEU A 58 6.89 -7.25 -5.01
N VAL A 59 5.97 -6.63 -5.75
CA VAL A 59 4.55 -6.57 -5.37
C VAL A 59 3.86 -7.95 -5.44
N PRO A 60 3.97 -8.73 -6.53
CA PRO A 60 3.44 -10.10 -6.60
C PRO A 60 4.09 -11.04 -5.57
N ALA A 61 5.40 -10.91 -5.36
CA ALA A 61 6.16 -11.76 -4.42
C ALA A 61 5.68 -11.59 -2.96
N LEU A 62 5.23 -10.39 -2.59
CA LEU A 62 4.67 -10.13 -1.25
C LEU A 62 3.23 -10.61 -1.11
N LYS A 63 2.39 -10.51 -2.15
CA LYS A 63 1.04 -11.12 -2.14
C LYS A 63 1.14 -12.65 -1.98
N LEU A 64 2.14 -13.29 -2.59
CA LEU A 64 2.39 -14.72 -2.43
C LEU A 64 2.78 -15.08 -0.99
N LYS A 65 3.71 -14.34 -0.37
CA LYS A 65 4.11 -14.57 1.04
C LYS A 65 2.94 -14.43 2.03
N ASN A 66 2.00 -13.54 1.78
CA ASN A 66 0.82 -13.37 2.63
C ASN A 66 -0.23 -14.50 2.50
N LYS A 67 -0.24 -15.23 1.37
CA LYS A 67 -1.12 -16.41 1.18
C LYS A 67 -0.56 -17.69 1.79
N ILE A 68 0.72 -17.73 2.16
CA ILE A 68 1.41 -18.93 2.66
C ILE A 68 1.43 -18.97 4.20
N LYS A 69 0.52 -18.26 4.89
CA LYS A 69 0.40 -18.44 6.34
C LYS A 69 -0.46 -19.69 6.62
N PRO A 70 0.07 -20.74 7.29
CA PRO A 70 -0.64 -21.99 7.57
C PRO A 70 -1.84 -21.79 8.50
#